data_AF-A0A1H8I0N1-F1
#
_entry.id   AF-A0A1H8I0N1-F1
#
_cell.length_a   1.000
_cell.length_b   1.000
_cell.length_c   1.000
_cell.angle_alpha   90.00
_cell.angle_beta   90.00
_cell.angle_gamma   90.00
#
_symmetry.space_group_name_H-M   'P 1'
#
loop_
_entity.id
_entity.type
_entity.pdbx_description
1 polymer ?
#
loop_
_entity_poly.entity_id
_entity_poly.type
_entity_poly.pdbx_seq_one_letter_code
_entity_poly.pdbx_strand_id
1 'polypeptide(L)' 'MKLAVIGTGYVGLVSGVCFSGFGNEVICVDNVQAKVDLLNKGEVPIHEPGLV' A
#
# COMPACT_ATOMS: atom_id res chain seq x y z
N MET A 1 -7.31 11.08 -8.87
CA MET A 1 -7.66 11.88 -7.67
C MET A 1 -6.57 11.68 -6.60
N LYS A 2 -6.53 12.51 -5.54
CA LYS A 2 -5.65 12.28 -4.38
C LYS A 2 -6.39 11.47 -3.32
N LEU A 3 -5.90 10.29 -2.95
CA LEU A 3 -6.54 9.36 -2.03
C LEU A 3 -5.59 9.00 -0.88
N ALA A 4 -6.13 8.90 0.33
CA ALA A 4 -5.41 8.38 1.50
C ALA A 4 -6.05 7.04 1.92
N VAL A 5 -5.24 6.00 2.11
CA VAL A 5 -5.68 4.70 2.60
C VAL A 5 -5.03 4.43 3.96
N ILE A 6 -5.86 4.31 5.00
CA ILE A 6 -5.39 4.06 6.37
C ILE A 6 -5.38 2.56 6.63
N GLY A 7 -4.18 2.04 6.88
CA GLY A 7 -3.86 0.62 7.07
C GLY A 7 -3.20 -0.01 5.85
N THR A 8 -2.05 -0.65 6.06
CA THR A 8 -1.30 -1.43 5.05
C THR A 8 -1.36 -2.94 5.34
N GLY A 9 -2.51 -3.40 5.83
CA GLY A 9 -2.86 -4.82 5.79
C GLY A 9 -3.29 -5.23 4.38
N TYR A 10 -3.78 -6.46 4.23
CA TYR A 10 -4.26 -6.99 2.95
C TYR A 10 -5.20 -6.05 2.21
N VAL A 11 -6.33 -5.69 2.83
CA VAL A 11 -7.38 -4.89 2.17
C VAL A 11 -6.87 -3.49 1.79
N GLY A 12 -6.22 -2.80 2.73
CA GLY A 12 -5.78 -1.42 2.50
C GLY A 12 -4.66 -1.34 1.46
N LEU A 13 -3.65 -2.22 1.55
CA LEU A 13 -2.55 -2.21 0.61
C LEU A 13 -2.99 -2.59 -0.81
N VAL A 14 -3.75 -3.67 -0.96
CA VAL A 14 -4.26 -4.11 -2.28
C VAL A 14 -5.15 -3.03 -2.89
N SER A 15 -6.09 -2.47 -2.12
CA SER A 15 -6.95 -1.38 -2.60
C SER A 15 -6.14 -0.17 -3.03
N GLY A 16 -5.15 0.23 -2.24
CA GLY A 16 -4.26 1.35 -2.55
C GLY A 16 -3.50 1.15 -3.86
N VAL A 17 -2.96 -0.06 -4.07
CA VAL A 17 -2.26 -0.42 -5.32
C VAL A 17 -3.22 -0.43 -6.51
N CYS A 18 -4.42 -1.01 -6.38
CA CYS A 18 -5.42 -0.98 -7.46
C CYS A 18 -5.83 0.45 -7.81
N PHE A 19 -6.10 1.31 -6.82
CA PHE A 19 -6.45 2.71 -7.08
C PHE A 19 -5.30 3.48 -7.74
N SER A 20 -4.06 3.20 -7.35
CA SER A 20 -2.88 3.77 -8.02
C SER A 20 -2.77 3.31 -9.46
N GLY A 21 -3.00 2.02 -9.74
CA GLY A 21 -3.05 1.46 -11.09
C GLY A 21 -4.14 2.07 -11.98
N PHE A 22 -5.21 2.58 -11.39
CA PHE A 22 -6.25 3.33 -12.11
C PHE A 22 -5.93 4.84 -12.30
N GLY A 23 -4.71 5.28 -12.00
CA GLY A 23 -4.25 6.65 -12.21
C GLY A 23 -4.54 7.62 -11.06
N ASN A 24 -4.82 7.11 -9.85
CA ASN A 24 -4.92 7.94 -8.65
C ASN A 24 -3.55 8.16 -7.99
N GLU A 25 -3.35 9.33 -7.40
CA GLU A 25 -2.25 9.57 -6.47
C GLU A 25 -2.69 9.05 -5.11
N VAL A 26 -2.04 7.98 -4.64
CA VAL A 26 -2.45 7.25 -3.43
C VAL A 26 -1.34 7.34 -2.39
N ILE A 27 -1.71 7.71 -1.17
CA ILE A 27 -0.84 7.66 0.01
C ILE A 27 -1.39 6.60 0.97
N CYS A 28 -0.61 5.55 1.20
CA CYS A 28 -0.92 4.56 2.23
C CYS A 28 -0.30 4.98 3.56
N VAL A 29 -1.06 4.88 4.65
CA VAL A 29 -0.65 5.27 6.01
C VAL A 29 -0.77 4.06 6.92
N ASP A 30 0.24 3.78 7.73
CA ASP A 30 0.20 2.72 8.75
C ASP A 30 0.87 3.22 10.04
N ASN A 31 0.46 2.70 11.20
CA ASN A 31 1.08 3.04 12.47
C ASN A 31 2.33 2.18 12.75
N VAL A 32 2.51 1.06 12.04
CA VAL A 32 3.67 0.18 12.17
C VAL A 32 4.79 0.68 11.25
N GLN A 33 5.75 1.42 11.82
CA GLN A 33 6.87 2.02 11.07
C GLN A 33 7.62 1.01 10.20
N ALA A 34 7.86 -0.21 10.69
CA ALA A 34 8.54 -1.25 9.94
C ALA A 34 7.85 -1.61 8.61
N LYS A 35 6.50 -1.59 8.56
CA LYS A 35 5.77 -1.83 7.31
C LYS A 35 5.94 -0.69 6.32
N VAL A 36 5.91 0.56 6.82
CA VAL A 36 6.13 1.75 6.00
C VAL A 36 7.54 1.75 5.42
N ASP A 37 8.55 1.40 6.21
CA ASP A 37 9.95 1.32 5.77
C ASP A 37 10.17 0.24 4.70
N LEU A 38 9.52 -0.93 4.84
CA LEU A 38 9.54 -1.98 3.82
C LEU A 38 8.89 -1.50 2.52
N LEU A 39 7.68 -0.94 2.61
CA LEU A 39 6.94 -0.45 1.43
C LEU A 39 7.71 0.64 0.69
N ASN A 40 8.38 1.56 1.41
CA ASN A 40 9.21 2.60 0.79
C ASN A 40 10.47 2.05 0.09
N LYS A 41 10.91 0.83 0.43
CA LYS A 41 11.97 0.11 -0.27
C LYS A 41 11.45 -0.74 -1.43
N GLY A 42 10.13 -0.77 -1.64
CA GLY A 42 9.48 -1.65 -2.61
C GLY A 42 9.31 -3.09 -2.13
N GLU A 43 9.45 -3.35 -0.83
CA GLU A 43 9.23 -4.66 -0.21
C GLU A 43 7.80 -4.74 0.35
N VAL A 44 7.06 -5.81 0.03
CA VAL A 44 5.68 -5.98 0.49
C VAL A 44 5.63 -6.75 1.83
N PRO A 45 4.95 -6.22 2.86
CA PRO A 45 4.91 -6.82 4.19
C PRO A 45 3.91 -7.99 4.32
N ILE A 46 3.29 -8.42 3.22
CA ILE A 46 2.28 -9.49 3.14
C ILE A 46 2.56 -10.37 1.92
N HIS A 47 2.13 -11.63 1.96
CA HIS A 47 2.18 -12.49 0.77
C HIS A 47 0.87 -12.36 -0.02
N GLU A 48 0.93 -11.75 -1.21
CA GLU A 48 -0.19 -11.67 -2.13
C GLU A 48 0.27 -11.90 -3.58
N PRO A 49 -0.21 -12.95 -4.28
CA PRO A 49 0.19 -13.20 -5.67
C PRO A 49 -0.07 -11.99 -6.58
N GLY A 50 0.99 -11.47 -7.21
CA GLY A 50 0.90 -10.31 -8.11
C GLY A 50 1.16 -8.96 -7.43
N LEU A 51 1.28 -8.94 -6.11
CA LEU A 51 1.99 -7.91 -5.34
C LEU A 51 3.40 -8.47 -5.06
N VAL A 52 4.46 -7.71 -5.34
CA VAL A 52 5.85 -8.21 -5.30
C VAL A 52 6.27 -8.62 -3.90
#